data_AF-A0A6A0AHX5-F1
#
_entry.id   AF-A0A6A0AHX5-F1
#
_cell.length_a   1.000
_cell.length_b   1.000
_cell.length_c   1.000
_cell.angle_alpha   90.00
_cell.angle_beta   90.00
_cell.angle_gamma   90.00
#
_symmetry.space_group_name_H-M   'P 1'
#
loop_
_entity.id
_entity.type
_entity.pdbx_description
1 polymer ?
#
loop_
_entity_poly.entity_id
_entity_poly.type
_entity_poly.pdbx_seq_one_letter_code
_entity_poly.pdbx_strand_id
1 'polypeptide(L)'
;FNDAVESDLADHGYKVLADPSEQVDKVIQLYEEARYLIFDGDVDAVWVENMNSVMDDNKLLTLPNGERIRLQNHCKLLFEVYDLQYASPATISRCGMVYVDSRNLGYKPYVWTWLHGRSKVTEAD
;
A
#
# COMPACT_ATOMS: atom_id res chain seq x y z
N PHE A 1 32.55 6.97 9.61
CA PHE A 1 31.43 7.30 8.70
C PHE A 1 30.33 6.27 8.82
N ASN A 2 30.60 4.97 8.67
CA ASN A 2 29.60 3.92 8.91
C ASN A 2 29.07 3.91 10.36
N ASP A 3 29.93 4.01 11.37
CA ASP A 3 29.49 3.95 12.78
C ASP A 3 28.52 5.07 13.18
N ALA A 4 28.68 6.28 12.62
CA ALA A 4 27.78 7.40 12.88
C ALA A 4 26.41 7.21 12.22
N VAL A 5 26.40 6.63 11.02
CA VAL A 5 25.17 6.28 10.29
C VAL A 5 24.48 5.10 10.98
N GLU A 6 25.23 4.11 11.46
CA GLU A 6 24.68 2.97 12.22
C GLU A 6 24.08 3.41 13.55
N SER A 7 24.70 4.37 14.24
CA SER A 7 24.16 4.95 15.47
C SER A 7 22.88 5.75 15.23
N ASP A 8 22.86 6.60 14.20
CA ASP A 8 21.67 7.38 13.83
C ASP A 8 20.52 6.48 13.39
N LEU A 9 20.82 5.42 12.64
CA LEU A 9 19.86 4.39 12.27
C LEU A 9 19.33 3.67 13.52
N ALA A 10 20.19 3.28 14.47
CA ALA A 10 19.77 2.62 15.70
C ALA A 10 18.87 3.50 16.58
N ASP A 11 19.16 4.80 16.68
CA ASP A 11 18.34 5.78 17.43
C ASP A 11 16.95 5.95 16.81
N HIS A 12 16.83 5.80 15.49
CA HIS A 12 15.56 5.78 14.76
C HIS A 12 14.96 4.37 14.64
N GLY A 13 15.54 3.40 15.36
CA GLY A 13 15.04 2.03 15.40
C GLY A 13 15.22 1.29 14.08
N TYR A 14 16.38 1.42 13.42
CA TYR A 14 16.84 0.61 12.28
C TYR A 14 18.11 -0.19 12.64
N LYS A 15 18.16 -1.48 12.30
CA LYS A 15 19.32 -2.36 12.54
C LYS A 15 19.96 -2.76 11.21
N VAL A 16 21.26 -2.56 11.10
CA VAL A 16 22.05 -2.98 9.94
C VAL A 16 22.34 -4.48 10.07
N LEU A 17 21.98 -5.26 9.05
CA LEU A 17 22.09 -6.74 9.03
C LEU A 17 23.04 -7.25 7.91
N ALA A 18 23.90 -6.38 7.37
CA ALA A 18 24.79 -6.75 6.27
C ALA A 18 26.17 -7.19 6.80
N ASP A 19 26.70 -8.27 6.22
CA ASP A 19 28.12 -8.61 6.29
C ASP A 19 28.89 -7.69 5.30
N PRO A 20 30.10 -7.19 5.61
CA PRO A 20 30.78 -6.17 4.78
C PRO A 20 31.02 -6.56 3.32
N SER A 21 30.89 -7.84 2.95
CA SER A 21 31.06 -8.34 1.59
C SER A 21 29.79 -8.31 0.72
N GLU A 22 28.60 -8.13 1.30
CA GLU A 22 27.33 -8.08 0.56
C GLU A 22 26.81 -6.64 0.44
N GLN A 23 27.54 -5.83 -0.32
CA GLN A 23 27.17 -4.45 -0.62
C GLN A 23 26.18 -4.38 -1.79
N VAL A 24 25.06 -5.11 -1.70
CA VAL A 24 23.94 -4.95 -2.62
C VAL A 24 22.67 -5.16 -1.82
N ASP A 25 21.91 -4.07 -1.67
CA ASP A 25 20.62 -3.98 -1.00
C ASP A 25 20.60 -4.39 0.47
N LYS A 26 20.58 -3.42 1.40
CA LYS A 26 19.86 -3.51 2.70
C LYS A 26 20.16 -2.30 3.59
N VAL A 27 19.21 -1.37 3.63
CA VAL A 27 18.84 -0.69 4.88
C VAL A 27 17.31 -0.64 4.90
N ILE A 28 16.72 -0.76 6.08
CA ILE A 28 15.29 -0.82 6.42
C ILE A 28 14.73 -2.25 6.50
N GLN A 29 15.08 -2.92 7.60
CA GLN A 29 14.26 -4.00 8.14
C GLN A 29 14.13 -3.80 9.65
N LEU A 30 13.44 -2.74 10.04
CA LEU A 30 12.84 -2.70 11.37
C LEU A 30 11.38 -2.28 11.22
N TYR A 31 10.55 -3.03 11.94
CA TYR A 31 9.12 -3.24 11.82
C TYR A 31 8.66 -4.13 10.66
N GLU A 32 7.89 -5.14 11.04
CA GLU A 32 7.00 -5.95 10.18
C GLU A 32 5.83 -5.07 9.69
N GLU A 33 6.14 -3.83 9.31
CA GLU A 33 5.18 -2.81 8.92
C GLU A 33 4.73 -3.08 7.50
N ALA A 34 3.42 -3.25 7.34
CA ALA A 34 2.80 -3.36 6.04
C ALA A 34 2.96 -2.02 5.28
N ARG A 35 3.58 -2.06 4.10
CA ARG A 35 3.68 -0.94 3.18
C ARG A 35 2.51 -0.98 2.22
N TYR A 36 1.60 -0.02 2.33
CA TYR A 36 0.42 0.07 1.47
C TYR A 36 0.72 0.91 0.23
N LEU A 37 0.44 0.35 -0.94
CA LEU A 37 0.33 1.09 -2.19
C LEU A 37 -1.15 1.28 -2.46
N ILE A 38 -1.58 2.54 -2.50
CA ILE A 38 -2.98 2.93 -2.70
C ILE A 38 -3.14 3.38 -4.15
N PHE A 39 -4.10 2.78 -4.83
CA PHE A 39 -4.53 3.15 -6.17
C PHE A 39 -5.94 3.71 -6.06
N ASP A 40 -6.06 5.02 -6.22
CA ASP A 40 -7.32 5.75 -6.22
C ASP A 40 -7.67 6.12 -7.66
N GLY A 41 -8.74 5.52 -8.18
CA GLY A 41 -9.24 5.78 -9.51
C GLY A 41 -9.92 4.58 -10.16
N ASP A 42 -10.71 4.86 -11.20
CA ASP A 42 -11.42 3.83 -11.94
C ASP A 42 -10.45 2.85 -12.61
N VAL A 43 -10.85 1.60 -12.62
CA VAL A 43 -10.07 0.50 -13.17
C VAL A 43 -10.58 0.14 -14.57
N ASP A 44 -9.69 0.19 -15.56
CA ASP A 44 -9.98 -0.25 -16.93
C ASP A 44 -9.51 -1.69 -17.19
N ALA A 45 -9.94 -2.27 -18.31
CA ALA A 45 -9.62 -3.65 -18.68
C ALA A 45 -8.10 -3.90 -18.82
N VAL A 46 -7.34 -2.91 -19.32
CA VAL A 46 -5.89 -3.03 -19.54
C VAL A 46 -5.14 -3.07 -18.21
N TRP A 47 -5.57 -2.24 -17.26
CA TRP A 47 -5.04 -2.24 -15.91
C TRP A 47 -5.30 -3.59 -15.22
N VAL A 48 -6.52 -4.12 -15.32
CA VAL A 48 -6.88 -5.42 -14.70
C VAL A 48 -6.01 -6.55 -15.27
N GLU A 49 -5.80 -6.54 -16.59
CA GLU A 49 -4.97 -7.52 -17.27
C GLU A 49 -3.51 -7.43 -16.83
N ASN A 50 -2.93 -6.22 -16.83
CA ASN A 50 -1.54 -5.98 -16.45
C ASN A 50 -1.28 -6.33 -14.97
N MET A 51 -2.27 -6.12 -14.10
CA MET A 51 -2.13 -6.39 -12.66
C MET A 51 -2.39 -7.85 -12.28
N ASN A 52 -2.90 -8.69 -13.19
CA ASN A 52 -3.37 -10.04 -12.88
C ASN A 52 -2.30 -10.94 -12.24
N SER A 53 -1.05 -10.84 -12.71
CA SER A 53 0.11 -11.59 -12.21
C SER A 53 0.70 -11.04 -10.91
N VAL A 54 0.34 -9.80 -10.55
CA VAL A 54 0.70 -9.23 -9.24
C VAL A 54 -0.32 -9.65 -8.19
N MET A 55 -1.59 -9.79 -8.57
CA MET A 55 -2.69 -10.18 -7.70
C MET A 55 -2.77 -11.68 -7.44
N ASP A 56 -2.03 -12.52 -8.17
CA ASP A 56 -1.95 -13.96 -7.93
C ASP A 56 -0.83 -14.35 -6.93
N ASP A 57 -0.67 -15.66 -6.73
CA ASP A 57 0.33 -16.21 -5.81
C ASP A 57 1.78 -15.89 -6.23
N ASN A 58 2.03 -15.55 -7.50
CA ASN A 58 3.35 -15.24 -8.01
C ASN A 58 3.82 -13.86 -7.54
N LYS A 59 2.89 -12.92 -7.32
CA LYS A 59 3.16 -11.53 -6.89
C LYS A 59 4.21 -10.85 -7.78
N LEU A 60 4.07 -10.97 -9.09
CA LEU A 60 5.09 -10.59 -10.07
C LEU A 60 4.56 -9.53 -11.04
N LEU A 61 5.17 -8.34 -11.01
CA LEU A 61 4.91 -7.30 -11.99
C LEU A 61 5.86 -7.50 -13.18
N THR A 62 5.29 -7.63 -14.38
CA THR A 62 6.07 -7.75 -15.61
C THR A 62 5.99 -6.43 -16.37
N LEU A 63 7.15 -5.81 -16.59
CA LEU A 63 7.25 -4.57 -17.33
C LEU A 63 7.28 -4.84 -18.85
N PRO A 64 6.87 -3.89 -19.70
CA PRO A 64 6.88 -4.07 -21.16
C PRO A 64 8.26 -4.34 -21.76
N ASN A 65 9.34 -3.91 -21.07
CA ASN A 65 10.72 -4.20 -21.46
C ASN A 65 11.16 -5.64 -21.12
N GLY A 66 10.30 -6.45 -20.50
CA GLY A 66 10.55 -7.83 -20.10
C GLY A 66 11.10 -8.00 -18.69
N GLU A 67 11.39 -6.91 -17.97
CA GLU A 67 11.83 -6.97 -16.58
C GLU A 67 10.70 -7.43 -15.65
N ARG A 68 11.09 -8.08 -14.55
CA ARG A 68 10.18 -8.72 -13.62
C ARG A 68 10.49 -8.27 -12.21
N ILE A 69 9.54 -7.58 -11.59
CA ILE A 69 9.66 -7.05 -10.24
C ILE A 69 8.74 -7.88 -9.33
N ARG A 70 9.32 -8.55 -8.35
CA ARG A 70 8.56 -9.33 -7.36
C ARG A 70 8.15 -8.47 -6.18
N LEU A 71 6.85 -8.43 -5.91
CA LEU A 71 6.30 -7.72 -4.78
C LEU A 71 6.68 -8.44 -3.48
N GLN A 72 7.23 -7.68 -2.53
CA GLN A 72 7.67 -8.21 -1.24
C GLN A 72 6.47 -8.51 -0.32
N ASN A 73 6.66 -9.41 0.65
CA ASN A 73 5.55 -9.85 1.52
C ASN A 73 4.98 -8.73 2.42
N HIS A 74 5.79 -7.72 2.73
CA HIS A 74 5.37 -6.55 3.50
C HIS A 74 4.55 -5.56 2.66
N CYS A 75 4.55 -5.66 1.33
CA CYS A 75 3.75 -4.79 0.49
C CYS A 75 2.29 -5.26 0.43
N LYS A 76 1.36 -4.32 0.53
CA LYS A 76 -0.09 -4.51 0.39
C LYS A 76 -0.60 -3.55 -0.68
N LEU A 77 -1.56 -4.01 -1.48
CA LEU A 77 -2.20 -3.19 -2.51
C LEU A 77 -3.62 -2.87 -2.04
N LEU A 78 -4.01 -1.61 -2.10
CA LEU A 78 -5.36 -1.14 -1.83
C LEU A 78 -5.88 -0.44 -3.08
N PHE A 79 -7.08 -0.79 -3.51
CA PHE A 79 -7.73 -0.20 -4.68
C PHE A 79 -9.02 0.46 -4.23
N GLU A 80 -9.12 1.77 -4.45
CA GLU A 80 -10.36 2.52 -4.36
C GLU A 80 -10.91 2.66 -5.77
N VAL A 81 -12.07 2.04 -6.01
CA VAL A 81 -12.72 2.00 -7.33
C VAL A 81 -14.21 2.28 -7.16
N TYR A 82 -14.78 2.99 -8.13
CA TYR A 82 -16.23 3.21 -8.14
C TYR A 82 -16.99 1.94 -8.56
N ASP A 83 -16.51 1.28 -9.62
CA ASP A 83 -17.07 0.02 -10.10
C ASP A 83 -15.99 -0.93 -10.65
N LEU A 84 -16.41 -2.18 -10.87
CA LEU A 84 -15.55 -3.27 -11.37
C LEU A 84 -16.10 -3.84 -12.69
N GLN A 85 -16.77 -3.03 -13.50
CA GLN A 85 -17.46 -3.49 -14.71
C GLN A 85 -16.53 -4.20 -15.71
N TYR A 86 -15.24 -3.83 -15.70
CA TYR A 86 -14.22 -4.39 -16.59
C TYR A 86 -13.41 -5.53 -15.98
N ALA A 87 -13.65 -5.88 -14.71
CA ALA A 87 -12.94 -6.94 -14.03
C ALA A 87 -13.74 -8.25 -14.03
N SER A 88 -13.11 -9.35 -14.40
CA SER A 88 -13.77 -10.67 -14.33
C SER A 88 -13.92 -11.12 -12.87
N PRO A 89 -14.99 -11.86 -12.51
CA PRO A 89 -15.15 -12.43 -11.17
C PRO A 89 -13.94 -13.26 -10.72
N ALA A 90 -13.31 -13.97 -11.66
CA ALA A 90 -12.11 -14.76 -11.39
C ALA A 90 -10.92 -13.89 -10.99
N THR A 91 -10.74 -12.71 -11.60
CA THR A 91 -9.65 -11.79 -11.29
C THR A 91 -9.82 -11.20 -9.89
N ILE A 92 -11.02 -10.70 -9.57
CA ILE A 92 -11.30 -10.06 -8.28
C ILE A 92 -11.40 -11.06 -7.12
N SER A 93 -11.62 -12.35 -7.40
CA SER A 93 -11.63 -13.41 -6.38
C SER A 93 -10.30 -13.57 -5.63
N ARG A 94 -9.21 -13.04 -6.19
CA ARG A 94 -7.87 -13.06 -5.61
C ARG A 94 -7.68 -11.97 -4.55
N CYS A 95 -8.61 -11.02 -4.46
CA CYS A 95 -8.54 -9.86 -3.59
C CYS A 95 -9.66 -9.91 -2.53
N GLY A 96 -9.39 -9.32 -1.37
CA GLY A 96 -10.45 -9.01 -0.40
C GLY A 96 -11.27 -7.82 -0.87
N MET A 97 -12.59 -7.98 -0.95
CA MET A 97 -13.50 -6.92 -1.40
C MET A 97 -14.31 -6.36 -0.24
N VAL A 98 -14.34 -5.03 -0.12
CA VAL A 98 -15.20 -4.31 0.84
C VAL A 98 -16.15 -3.44 0.04
N TYR A 99 -17.46 -3.68 0.19
CA TYR A 99 -18.49 -2.88 -0.47
C TYR A 99 -19.15 -1.94 0.54
N VAL A 100 -19.16 -0.63 0.21
CA VAL A 100 -19.80 0.40 1.04
C VAL A 100 -21.10 0.84 0.37
N ASP A 101 -22.24 0.44 0.94
CA ASP A 101 -23.55 0.91 0.49
C ASP A 101 -23.84 2.31 1.05
N SER A 102 -23.92 3.30 0.17
CA SER A 102 -24.23 4.70 0.53
C SER A 102 -25.59 4.85 1.21
N ARG A 103 -26.56 3.96 0.92
CA ARG A 103 -27.89 3.98 1.54
C ARG A 103 -27.84 3.52 3.00
N ASN A 104 -26.96 2.58 3.32
CA ASN A 104 -26.83 2.04 4.68
C ASN A 104 -25.92 2.91 5.56
N LEU A 105 -24.94 3.61 4.97
CA LEU A 105 -24.03 4.48 5.71
C LEU A 105 -24.74 5.67 6.36
N GLY A 106 -25.71 6.27 5.65
CA GLY A 106 -26.51 7.40 6.12
C GLY A 106 -25.70 8.68 6.35
N TYR A 107 -26.36 9.77 6.78
CA TYR A 107 -25.70 11.07 6.95
C TYR A 107 -24.94 11.23 8.27
N LYS A 108 -25.28 10.44 9.30
CA LYS A 108 -24.80 10.63 10.68
C LYS A 108 -23.26 10.57 10.80
N PRO A 109 -22.54 9.62 10.17
CA PRO A 109 -21.08 9.57 10.24
C PRO A 109 -20.40 10.84 9.71
N TYR A 110 -20.92 11.39 8.61
CA TYR A 110 -20.39 12.61 8.01
C TYR A 110 -20.52 13.82 8.95
N VAL A 111 -21.71 13.99 9.55
CA VAL A 111 -21.96 15.07 10.52
C VAL A 111 -21.11 14.89 11.77
N TRP A 112 -20.97 13.66 12.27
CA TRP A 112 -20.14 13.35 13.43
C TRP A 112 -18.67 13.72 13.17
N THR A 113 -18.08 13.27 12.06
CA THR A 113 -16.71 13.60 11.68
C THR A 113 -16.50 15.10 11.51
N TRP A 114 -17.44 15.80 10.86
CA TRP A 114 -17.37 17.25 10.69
C TRP A 114 -17.41 18.02 12.02
N LEU A 115 -18.28 17.63 12.95
CA LEU A 115 -18.37 18.25 14.27
C LEU A 115 -17.07 18.06 15.08
N HIS A 116 -16.50 16.86 15.08
CA HIS A 116 -15.30 16.54 15.86
C HIS A 116 -14.01 17.09 15.24
N GLY A 117 -13.97 17.24 13.91
CA GLY A 117 -12.83 17.82 13.18
C GLY A 117 -12.62 19.31 13.43
N ARG A 118 -13.63 20.03 13.96
CA ARG A 118 -13.56 21.47 14.24
C ARG A 118 -12.82 21.84 15.52
N SER A 119 -12.57 20.89 16.41
CA SER A 119 -12.00 21.11 17.75
C SER A 119 -10.52 21.53 17.76
N LYS A 120 -9.85 21.64 16.61
CA LYS A 120 -8.40 21.94 16.50
C LYS A 120 -8.06 23.36 16.03
N VAL A 121 -9.04 24.25 15.83
CA VAL A 121 -8.83 25.59 15.22
C VAL A 121 -9.20 26.73 16.19
N THR A 122 -9.09 26.56 17.51
CA THR A 122 -9.49 27.62 18.45
C THR A 122 -8.53 27.83 19.63
N GLU A 123 -7.23 27.55 19.43
CA GLU A 123 -6.15 27.99 20.34
C GLU A 123 -4.92 28.47 19.55
N ALA A 124 -5.15 29.38 18.60
CA ALA A 124 -4.12 30.23 18.03
C ALA A 124 -4.77 31.54 17.61
N ASP A 125 -5.06 32.38 18.60
CA ASP A 125 -5.06 33.86 18.55
C ASP A 125 -5.26 34.43 19.97
#